data_AF-A0A3P3XM55-F1
#
_entry.id   AF-A0A3P3XM55-F1
#
_cell.length_a   1.000
_cell.length_b   1.000
_cell.length_c   1.000
_cell.angle_alpha   90.00
_cell.angle_beta   90.00
_cell.angle_gamma   90.00
#
_symmetry.space_group_name_H-M   'P 1'
#
loop_
_entity.id
_entity.type
_entity.pdbx_description
1 polymer ?
#
loop_
_entity_poly.entity_id
_entity_poly.type
_entity_poly.pdbx_seq_one_letter_code
_entity_poly.pdbx_strand_id
1 'polypeptide(L)'
;MTTADKIGILADAAKYDASCSTSGSARKNMRGGVGTGAVGGICHAWAADGRCISLLKVLLSNTCAYDCVYCVNRRSNDIRRTAFEPEELVRLIMDFYRRNYIEGAFLSSGVIGCPDGTMERLIHIARTLRTREHFNGYIHIKIIPGTSERLVLEAARWADRASVNIELPSSASLVQIAPDKKPEAIFGPMRALARASGFESRLLAEHPQAENRKLPDMTPRLASGQVGHIAGAPTPPTEIARSNYPNPPSPPGRDRSPLSLSVMEARKKRLRNPEADIIPAGQTTQLVIGASPESDATILALAENLYLAFDVRRVYYSAFIPTGNDPRLPVVGKPPLAREHRLYQADWLFRFYGFKANEILDPAHPFLDMSLDPKSSWALRNPGIFPVEINTADYNVLLRVPGIGPKSASRIIAARRCGTLRIASLAALGVVMRRARWFITVSGKLAAKEFDEISMRGWHLLEHPELLRRVLLDPAFRDEPSSQLEFQWETD
;
A
#
# COMPACT_ATOMS: atom_id res chain seq x y z
N MET A 1 -17.47 31.76 -7.11
CA MET A 1 -17.67 30.44 -6.49
C MET A 1 -17.28 30.56 -5.03
N THR A 2 -18.11 30.12 -4.09
CA THR A 2 -17.88 30.32 -2.65
C THR A 2 -16.82 29.33 -2.11
N THR A 3 -16.24 29.60 -0.95
CA THR A 3 -15.30 28.67 -0.29
C THR A 3 -15.96 27.32 -0.01
N ALA A 4 -17.23 27.31 0.42
CA ALA A 4 -18.00 26.08 0.64
C ALA A 4 -18.17 25.26 -0.63
N ASP A 5 -18.47 25.91 -1.76
CA ASP A 5 -18.53 25.24 -3.07
C ASP A 5 -17.19 24.62 -3.44
N LYS A 6 -16.07 25.34 -3.20
CA LYS A 6 -14.73 24.86 -3.53
C LYS A 6 -14.37 23.64 -2.68
N ILE A 7 -14.67 23.66 -1.38
CA ILE A 7 -14.49 22.51 -0.49
C ILE A 7 -15.27 21.31 -1.01
N GLY A 8 -16.54 21.48 -1.39
CA GLY A 8 -17.35 20.38 -1.91
C GLY A 8 -16.71 19.70 -3.13
N ILE A 9 -16.28 20.49 -4.13
CA ILE A 9 -15.67 19.94 -5.35
C ILE A 9 -14.29 19.33 -5.08
N LEU A 10 -13.44 20.03 -4.31
CA LEU A 10 -12.04 19.63 -4.12
C LEU A 10 -11.90 18.51 -3.08
N ALA A 11 -12.83 18.37 -2.14
CA ALA A 11 -12.92 17.21 -1.26
C ALA A 11 -13.38 15.96 -2.02
N ASP A 12 -14.40 16.07 -2.88
CA ASP A 12 -14.86 14.95 -3.70
C ASP A 12 -13.76 14.48 -4.66
N ALA A 13 -13.05 15.42 -5.29
CA ALA A 13 -11.90 15.12 -6.14
C ALA A 13 -10.74 14.46 -5.38
N ALA A 14 -10.57 14.76 -4.08
CA ALA A 14 -9.53 14.18 -3.24
C ALA A 14 -9.84 12.76 -2.74
N LYS A 15 -11.10 12.27 -2.86
CA LYS A 15 -11.50 10.97 -2.29
C LYS A 15 -10.69 9.77 -2.83
N TYR A 16 -10.12 9.90 -4.03
CA TYR A 16 -9.30 8.88 -4.69
C TYR A 16 -7.85 8.79 -4.18
N ASP A 17 -7.39 9.75 -3.37
CA ASP A 17 -6.09 9.64 -2.67
C ASP A 17 -6.27 8.73 -1.44
N ALA A 18 -5.72 7.53 -1.45
CA ALA A 18 -5.73 6.61 -0.31
C ALA A 18 -4.70 7.05 0.74
N SER A 19 -5.17 7.82 1.72
CA SER A 19 -4.39 8.23 2.89
C SER A 19 -5.13 8.07 4.22
N CYS A 20 -6.46 7.93 4.18
CA CYS A 20 -7.35 7.99 5.34
C CYS A 20 -8.72 7.38 5.06
N SER A 21 -9.42 6.98 6.13
CA SER A 21 -10.80 6.49 6.10
C SER A 21 -11.77 7.68 6.30
N THR A 22 -12.82 7.79 5.49
CA THR A 22 -13.88 8.79 5.69
C THR A 22 -15.01 8.22 6.55
N SER A 23 -15.65 9.06 7.38
CA SER A 23 -16.77 8.62 8.24
C SER A 23 -18.04 8.26 7.44
N GLY A 24 -18.17 8.74 6.19
CA GLY A 24 -19.30 8.43 5.30
C GLY A 24 -20.67 8.96 5.76
N SER A 25 -20.73 9.73 6.85
CA SER A 25 -21.98 10.22 7.42
C SER A 25 -22.49 11.45 6.66
N ALA A 26 -23.66 11.33 6.02
CA ALA A 26 -24.35 12.43 5.35
C ALA A 26 -25.66 12.84 6.04
N ARG A 27 -25.85 12.44 7.31
CA ARG A 27 -27.08 12.75 8.06
C ARG A 27 -27.23 14.26 8.24
N LYS A 28 -28.34 14.80 7.73
CA LYS A 28 -28.73 16.20 7.96
C LYS A 28 -29.14 16.38 9.41
N ASN A 29 -28.65 17.45 10.04
CA ASN A 29 -29.12 17.82 11.37
C ASN A 29 -30.58 18.30 11.28
N MET A 30 -31.37 18.01 12.32
CA MET A 30 -32.75 18.46 12.47
C MET A 30 -32.81 19.73 13.31
N ARG A 31 -33.91 20.48 13.23
CA ARG A 31 -34.10 21.69 14.05
C ARG A 31 -34.12 21.31 15.53
N GLY A 32 -33.18 21.83 16.32
CA GLY A 32 -32.98 21.46 17.73
C GLY A 32 -32.05 20.25 17.95
N GLY A 33 -31.54 19.62 16.89
CA GLY A 33 -30.54 18.56 16.97
C GLY A 33 -29.11 19.09 17.10
N VAL A 34 -28.19 18.22 17.55
CA VAL A 34 -26.78 18.57 17.80
C VAL A 34 -25.88 18.01 16.71
N GLY A 35 -24.92 18.83 16.25
CA GLY A 35 -23.84 18.42 15.35
C GLY A 35 -24.20 18.39 13.87
N THR A 36 -23.24 18.01 13.02
CA THR A 36 -23.46 17.77 11.58
C THR A 36 -22.46 16.71 11.14
N GLY A 37 -22.95 15.64 10.49
CA GLY A 37 -22.09 14.59 9.95
C GLY A 37 -21.36 15.00 8.67
N ALA A 38 -21.91 15.99 7.95
CA ALA A 38 -21.40 16.46 6.68
C ALA A 38 -20.35 17.57 6.88
N VAL A 39 -19.13 17.21 7.25
CA VAL A 39 -17.98 18.09 7.07
C VAL A 39 -17.20 17.63 5.85
N GLY A 40 -17.43 18.29 4.72
CA GLY A 40 -16.71 18.03 3.48
C GLY A 40 -15.21 18.24 3.68
N GLY A 41 -14.41 17.27 3.24
CA GLY A 41 -12.96 17.36 3.26
C GLY A 41 -12.28 16.94 4.55
N ILE A 42 -12.98 16.49 5.61
CA ILE A 42 -12.30 15.89 6.76
C ILE A 42 -12.21 14.37 6.59
N CYS A 43 -11.02 13.81 6.80
CA CYS A 43 -10.81 12.37 6.84
C CYS A 43 -9.98 11.93 8.05
N HIS A 44 -10.06 10.65 8.41
CA HIS A 44 -9.38 10.11 9.59
C HIS A 44 -8.20 9.22 9.17
N ALA A 45 -7.02 9.56 9.66
CA ALA A 45 -5.79 8.79 9.42
C ALA A 45 -5.28 8.19 10.74
N TRP A 46 -4.48 7.13 10.64
CA TRP A 46 -3.80 6.56 11.80
C TRP A 46 -2.37 7.06 11.87
N ALA A 47 -2.05 7.77 12.95
CA ALA A 47 -0.70 8.23 13.25
C ALA A 47 0.22 7.05 13.60
N ALA A 48 1.54 7.31 13.61
CA ALA A 48 2.54 6.27 13.89
C ALA A 48 2.45 5.69 15.31
N ASP A 49 1.87 6.45 16.25
CA ASP A 49 1.59 6.06 17.64
C ASP A 49 0.28 5.26 17.80
N GLY A 50 -0.47 5.04 16.71
CA GLY A 50 -1.73 4.31 16.72
C GLY A 50 -2.95 5.16 17.10
N ARG A 51 -2.83 6.49 17.21
CA ARG A 51 -3.99 7.38 17.35
C ARG A 51 -4.68 7.59 16.02
N CYS A 52 -6.00 7.73 16.07
CA CYS A 52 -6.82 8.19 14.96
C CYS A 52 -6.84 9.72 14.98
N ILE A 53 -6.38 10.36 13.91
CA ILE A 53 -6.30 11.83 13.79
C ILE A 53 -7.19 12.33 12.66
N SER A 54 -7.82 13.49 12.83
CA SER A 54 -8.62 14.14 11.79
C SER A 54 -7.75 15.06 10.92
N LEU A 55 -7.86 14.93 9.60
CA LEU A 55 -7.10 15.70 8.63
C LEU A 55 -8.03 16.47 7.70
N LEU A 56 -7.70 17.73 7.39
CA LEU A 56 -8.31 18.42 6.25
C LEU A 56 -7.64 17.91 4.97
N LYS A 57 -8.42 17.20 4.15
CA LYS A 57 -8.06 16.64 2.87
C LYS A 57 -8.92 17.26 1.78
N VAL A 58 -8.37 18.29 1.17
CA VAL A 58 -8.91 18.96 -0.02
C VAL A 58 -7.76 19.15 -1.01
N LEU A 59 -8.04 19.04 -2.31
CA LEU A 59 -7.05 19.40 -3.32
C LEU A 59 -6.83 20.92 -3.33
N LEU A 60 -5.61 21.37 -3.63
CA LEU A 60 -5.33 22.74 -4.03
C LEU A 60 -6.09 23.08 -5.33
N SER A 61 -6.06 22.17 -6.31
CA SER A 61 -6.91 22.25 -7.50
C SER A 61 -7.24 20.86 -8.03
N ASN A 62 -8.42 20.72 -8.64
CA ASN A 62 -8.74 19.55 -9.46
C ASN A 62 -8.36 19.73 -10.94
N THR A 63 -7.77 20.87 -11.33
CA THR A 63 -7.22 21.07 -12.68
C THR A 63 -5.95 20.23 -12.83
N CYS A 64 -5.82 19.52 -13.95
CA CYS A 64 -4.69 18.64 -14.18
C CYS A 64 -4.24 18.71 -15.65
N ALA A 65 -2.92 18.82 -15.86
CA ALA A 65 -2.29 18.72 -17.17
C ALA A 65 -2.15 17.26 -17.67
N TYR A 66 -2.25 16.28 -16.76
CA TYR A 66 -2.09 14.87 -17.07
C TYR A 66 -3.41 14.21 -17.47
N ASP A 67 -3.32 13.16 -18.27
CA ASP A 67 -4.45 12.43 -18.84
C ASP A 67 -4.53 10.97 -18.35
N CYS A 68 -4.32 10.77 -17.04
CA CYS A 68 -4.42 9.45 -16.41
C CYS A 68 -5.85 8.91 -16.52
N VAL A 69 -6.03 7.80 -17.25
CA VAL A 69 -7.34 7.29 -17.67
C VAL A 69 -8.22 6.90 -16.49
N TYR A 70 -7.64 6.37 -15.41
CA TYR A 70 -8.36 6.00 -14.19
C TYR A 70 -8.78 7.20 -13.32
N CYS A 71 -8.31 8.42 -13.63
CA CYS A 71 -8.46 9.58 -12.76
C CYS A 71 -9.59 10.49 -13.24
N VAL A 72 -10.54 10.79 -12.36
CA VAL A 72 -11.62 11.75 -12.66
C VAL A 72 -11.09 13.14 -13.05
N ASN A 73 -9.92 13.52 -12.52
CA ASN A 73 -9.31 14.83 -12.73
C ASN A 73 -8.46 14.90 -14.01
N ARG A 74 -8.40 13.85 -14.83
CA ARG A 74 -7.63 13.86 -16.09
C ARG A 74 -8.04 15.02 -17.00
N ARG A 75 -7.12 15.58 -17.78
CA ARG A 75 -7.38 16.78 -18.59
C ARG A 75 -8.53 16.62 -19.57
N SER A 76 -8.72 15.40 -20.11
CA SER A 76 -9.76 15.11 -21.10
C SER A 76 -11.17 15.00 -20.52
N ASN A 77 -11.32 14.95 -19.19
CA ASN A 77 -12.64 14.94 -18.57
C ASN A 77 -13.22 16.36 -18.47
N ASP A 78 -14.41 16.55 -19.02
CA ASP A 78 -15.19 17.77 -18.84
C ASP A 78 -15.92 17.71 -17.50
N ILE A 79 -15.29 18.26 -16.47
CA ILE A 79 -15.83 18.40 -15.13
C ILE A 79 -15.63 19.83 -14.67
N ARG A 80 -16.45 20.26 -13.70
CA ARG A 80 -16.30 21.59 -13.10
C ARG A 80 -14.92 21.71 -12.42
N ARG A 81 -14.06 22.56 -12.98
CA ARG A 81 -12.71 22.83 -12.45
C ARG A 81 -12.71 24.00 -11.47
N THR A 82 -11.92 23.88 -10.42
CA THR A 82 -11.72 24.93 -9.42
C THR A 82 -10.35 24.81 -8.76
N ALA A 83 -9.92 25.89 -8.13
CA ALA A 83 -8.67 25.97 -7.41
C ALA A 83 -8.81 26.92 -6.20
N PHE A 84 -8.05 26.62 -5.15
CA PHE A 84 -7.71 27.58 -4.11
C PHE A 84 -6.47 28.37 -4.53
N GLU A 85 -6.43 29.65 -4.18
CA GLU A 85 -5.14 30.33 -4.06
C GLU A 85 -4.40 29.82 -2.81
N PRO A 86 -3.06 29.77 -2.78
CA PRO A 86 -2.31 29.28 -1.63
C PRO A 86 -2.73 29.94 -0.30
N GLU A 87 -2.89 31.26 -0.28
CA GLU A 87 -3.33 32.02 0.91
C GLU A 87 -4.78 31.72 1.31
N GLU A 88 -5.63 31.31 0.36
CA GLU A 88 -6.99 30.87 0.64
C GLU A 88 -6.98 29.52 1.37
N LEU A 89 -6.16 28.57 0.91
CA LEU A 89 -6.04 27.26 1.54
C LEU A 89 -5.35 27.31 2.91
N VAL A 90 -4.33 28.17 3.09
CA VAL A 90 -3.71 28.41 4.40
C VAL A 90 -4.74 28.92 5.42
N ARG A 91 -5.57 29.91 5.04
CA ARG A 91 -6.63 30.43 5.92
C ARG A 91 -7.63 29.34 6.28
N LEU A 92 -8.07 28.57 5.29
CA LEU A 92 -9.01 27.46 5.50
C LEU A 92 -8.47 26.42 6.50
N ILE A 93 -7.20 26.00 6.35
CA ILE A 93 -6.55 25.06 7.27
C ILE A 93 -6.52 25.64 8.69
N MET A 94 -6.10 26.91 8.84
CA MET A 94 -6.04 27.55 10.15
C MET A 94 -7.41 27.74 10.80
N ASP A 95 -8.46 28.02 10.01
CA ASP A 95 -9.82 28.16 10.52
C ASP A 95 -10.36 26.82 11.05
N PHE A 96 -10.11 25.71 10.34
CA PHE A 96 -10.49 24.38 10.80
C PHE A 96 -9.67 23.95 12.03
N TYR A 97 -8.37 24.28 12.06
CA TYR A 97 -7.49 23.93 13.16
C TYR A 97 -7.84 24.68 14.44
N ARG A 98 -8.01 26.01 14.38
CA ARG A 98 -8.38 26.85 15.55
C ARG A 98 -9.75 26.49 16.14
N ARG A 99 -10.62 25.86 15.36
CA ARG A 99 -11.93 25.35 15.79
C ARG A 99 -11.90 23.90 16.28
N ASN A 100 -10.71 23.28 16.36
CA ASN A 100 -10.49 21.89 16.75
C ASN A 100 -11.21 20.85 15.86
N TYR A 101 -11.45 21.16 14.58
CA TYR A 101 -12.01 20.19 13.64
C TYR A 101 -10.95 19.24 13.06
N ILE A 102 -9.70 19.68 13.01
CA ILE A 102 -8.58 18.93 12.44
C ILE A 102 -7.37 18.96 13.37
N GLU A 103 -6.58 17.89 13.34
CA GLU A 103 -5.24 17.80 13.92
C GLU A 103 -4.14 17.97 12.86
N GLY A 104 -4.51 18.01 11.58
CA GLY A 104 -3.56 18.10 10.48
C GLY A 104 -4.18 18.41 9.12
N ALA A 105 -3.35 18.51 8.09
CA ALA A 105 -3.74 18.74 6.71
C ALA A 105 -3.04 17.76 5.75
N PHE A 106 -3.77 17.36 4.71
CA PHE A 106 -3.26 16.58 3.58
C PHE A 106 -3.20 17.50 2.35
N LEU A 107 -2.00 17.90 1.96
CA LEU A 107 -1.74 18.80 0.85
C LEU A 107 -1.52 18.00 -0.44
N SER A 108 -2.45 18.13 -1.39
CA SER A 108 -2.43 17.45 -2.68
C SER A 108 -3.01 18.35 -3.76
N SER A 109 -2.80 18.02 -5.03
CA SER A 109 -3.32 18.78 -6.16
C SER A 109 -3.34 17.93 -7.43
N GLY A 110 -4.20 18.29 -8.38
CA GLY A 110 -3.94 18.04 -9.80
C GLY A 110 -2.76 18.89 -10.28
N VAL A 111 -2.20 18.54 -11.44
CA VAL A 111 -1.03 19.24 -12.01
C VAL A 111 -1.46 20.54 -12.69
N ILE A 112 -1.24 21.67 -12.04
CA ILE A 112 -1.56 23.00 -12.57
C ILE A 112 -0.38 23.44 -13.45
N GLY A 113 -0.52 23.30 -14.77
CA GLY A 113 0.56 23.59 -15.72
C GLY A 113 1.63 22.50 -15.70
N CYS A 114 2.57 22.57 -14.76
CA CYS A 114 3.67 21.62 -14.63
C CYS A 114 3.87 21.11 -13.18
N PRO A 115 4.57 19.97 -12.97
CA PRO A 115 4.84 19.40 -11.65
C PRO A 115 5.54 20.38 -10.70
N ASP A 116 6.61 21.02 -11.16
CA ASP A 116 7.41 21.94 -10.34
C ASP A 116 6.58 23.15 -9.89
N GLY A 117 5.87 23.81 -10.80
CA GLY A 117 5.01 24.96 -10.45
C GLY A 117 3.86 24.59 -9.52
N THR A 118 3.34 23.36 -9.61
CA THR A 118 2.34 22.85 -8.65
C THR A 118 2.97 22.63 -7.28
N MET A 119 4.17 22.05 -7.23
CA MET A 119 4.88 21.79 -5.98
C MET A 119 5.34 23.07 -5.29
N GLU A 120 5.78 24.09 -6.03
CA GLU A 120 6.12 25.40 -5.46
C GLU A 120 4.95 26.00 -4.68
N ARG A 121 3.71 25.88 -5.20
CA ARG A 121 2.50 26.32 -4.49
C ARG A 121 2.23 25.49 -3.23
N LEU A 122 2.35 24.17 -3.30
CA LEU A 122 2.17 23.28 -2.14
C LEU A 122 3.24 23.52 -1.05
N ILE A 123 4.49 23.73 -1.46
CA ILE A 123 5.61 24.08 -0.58
C ILE A 123 5.36 25.44 0.08
N HIS A 124 4.89 26.43 -0.68
CA HIS A 124 4.56 27.74 -0.13
C HIS A 124 3.51 27.61 0.98
N ILE A 125 2.44 26.85 0.76
CA ILE A 125 1.42 26.56 1.79
C ILE A 125 2.06 25.92 3.03
N ALA A 126 2.81 24.83 2.85
CA ALA A 126 3.43 24.10 3.96
C ALA A 126 4.41 24.99 4.76
N ARG A 127 5.27 25.73 4.06
CA ARG A 127 6.22 26.67 4.66
C ARG A 127 5.49 27.77 5.42
N THR A 128 4.48 28.41 4.82
CA THR A 128 3.71 29.47 5.47
C THR A 128 2.99 28.96 6.73
N LEU A 129 2.42 27.74 6.68
CA LEU A 129 1.83 27.12 7.86
C LEU A 129 2.84 26.98 8.99
N ARG A 130 4.06 26.50 8.70
CA ARG A 130 5.12 26.33 9.71
C ARG A 130 5.70 27.65 10.23
N THR A 131 6.04 28.58 9.34
CA THR A 131 6.84 29.77 9.69
C THR A 131 6.01 30.97 10.12
N ARG A 132 4.86 31.21 9.46
CA ARG A 132 4.01 32.38 9.72
C ARG A 132 2.87 32.06 10.67
N GLU A 133 2.17 30.95 10.42
CA GLU A 133 0.99 30.60 11.22
C GLU A 133 1.35 29.76 12.46
N HIS A 134 2.61 29.33 12.59
CA HIS A 134 3.10 28.46 13.65
C HIS A 134 2.22 27.21 13.85
N PHE A 135 1.72 26.65 12.73
CA PHE A 135 0.92 25.45 12.72
C PHE A 135 1.76 24.25 13.13
N ASN A 136 1.44 23.67 14.28
CA ASN A 136 2.10 22.49 14.84
C ASN A 136 1.36 21.17 14.53
N GLY A 137 0.23 21.26 13.82
CA GLY A 137 -0.52 20.09 13.39
C GLY A 137 0.24 19.26 12.35
N TYR A 138 -0.27 18.06 12.09
CA TYR A 138 0.32 17.12 11.13
C TYR A 138 0.19 17.62 9.68
N ILE A 139 1.25 17.54 8.88
CA ILE A 139 1.23 17.84 7.45
C ILE A 139 1.67 16.61 6.65
N HIS A 140 0.77 16.08 5.84
CA HIS A 140 1.09 15.14 4.76
C HIS A 140 1.13 15.91 3.45
N ILE A 141 2.26 15.90 2.75
CA ILE A 141 2.37 16.47 1.39
C ILE A 141 2.46 15.38 0.32
N LYS A 142 1.65 15.49 -0.73
CA LYS A 142 1.74 14.62 -1.91
C LYS A 142 2.70 15.26 -2.92
N ILE A 143 3.80 14.56 -3.21
CA ILE A 143 4.75 14.95 -4.24
C ILE A 143 4.17 14.58 -5.60
N ILE A 144 4.13 15.56 -6.51
CA ILE A 144 3.67 15.34 -7.88
C ILE A 144 4.76 14.62 -8.68
N PRO A 145 4.46 13.49 -9.35
CA PRO A 145 5.45 12.82 -10.21
C PRO A 145 5.99 13.76 -11.29
N GLY A 146 7.31 13.78 -11.43
CA GLY A 146 8.05 14.67 -12.34
C GLY A 146 8.62 15.91 -11.67
N THR A 147 8.42 16.08 -10.36
CA THR A 147 9.00 17.18 -9.59
C THR A 147 10.52 17.04 -9.47
N SER A 148 11.24 18.16 -9.61
CA SER A 148 12.69 18.22 -9.42
C SER A 148 13.13 17.86 -7.99
N GLU A 149 14.27 17.18 -7.86
CA GLU A 149 14.80 16.73 -6.56
C GLU A 149 14.91 17.87 -5.54
N ARG A 150 15.35 19.05 -5.97
CA ARG A 150 15.40 20.26 -5.13
C ARG A 150 14.05 20.57 -4.46
N LEU A 151 12.95 20.54 -5.22
CA LEU A 151 11.62 20.81 -4.70
C LEU A 151 11.08 19.65 -3.86
N VAL A 152 11.43 18.40 -4.18
CA VAL A 152 11.09 17.24 -3.35
C VAL A 152 11.70 17.38 -1.95
N LEU A 153 12.99 17.72 -1.88
CA LEU A 153 13.70 17.93 -0.62
C LEU A 153 13.18 19.16 0.13
N GLU A 154 12.82 20.23 -0.57
CA GLU A 154 12.22 21.40 0.05
C GLU A 154 10.85 21.08 0.66
N ALA A 155 9.97 20.38 -0.07
CA ALA A 155 8.68 19.92 0.45
C ALA A 155 8.83 19.05 1.70
N ALA A 156 9.83 18.18 1.70
CA ALA A 156 10.16 17.29 2.79
C ALA A 156 10.59 18.01 4.09
N ARG A 157 11.15 19.23 4.00
CA ARG A 157 11.52 20.03 5.18
C ARG A 157 10.32 20.55 5.97
N TRP A 158 9.19 20.77 5.30
CA TRP A 158 8.01 21.42 5.90
C TRP A 158 6.91 20.43 6.32
N ALA A 159 7.01 19.17 5.89
CA ALA A 159 6.00 18.14 6.09
C ALA A 159 6.44 17.04 7.08
N ASP A 160 5.48 16.45 7.76
CA ASP A 160 5.70 15.28 8.62
C ASP A 160 5.79 14.00 7.80
N ARG A 161 4.97 13.90 6.74
CA ARG A 161 4.89 12.76 5.81
C ARG A 161 4.91 13.26 4.37
N ALA A 162 5.59 12.54 3.49
CA ALA A 162 5.50 12.71 2.05
C ALA A 162 4.90 11.46 1.39
N SER A 163 4.19 11.62 0.28
CA SER A 163 3.82 10.50 -0.59
C SER A 163 4.09 10.76 -2.07
N VAL A 164 4.42 9.69 -2.79
CA VAL A 164 4.51 9.69 -4.25
C VAL A 164 3.64 8.53 -4.75
N ASN A 165 2.61 8.82 -5.53
CA ASN A 165 1.72 7.74 -6.01
C ASN A 165 2.30 7.08 -7.26
N ILE A 166 2.51 5.77 -7.19
CA ILE A 166 2.91 4.93 -8.32
C ILE A 166 1.69 4.59 -9.18
N GLU A 167 0.57 4.29 -8.52
CA GLU A 167 -0.77 4.00 -9.08
C GLU A 167 -0.85 2.66 -9.82
N LEU A 168 0.10 2.34 -10.70
CA LEU A 168 0.06 1.11 -11.51
C LEU A 168 1.30 0.25 -11.28
N PRO A 169 1.16 -1.08 -11.15
CA PRO A 169 2.26 -1.93 -10.71
C PRO A 169 3.28 -2.27 -11.81
N SER A 170 2.97 -2.07 -13.10
CA SER A 170 3.91 -2.29 -14.21
C SER A 170 4.13 -1.06 -15.11
N SER A 171 5.31 -0.98 -15.73
CA SER A 171 5.61 0.00 -16.79
C SER A 171 4.62 -0.05 -17.94
N ALA A 172 4.25 -1.25 -18.37
CA ALA A 172 3.36 -1.45 -19.51
C ALA A 172 1.99 -0.82 -19.27
N SER A 173 1.41 -1.09 -18.11
CA SER A 173 0.14 -0.48 -17.72
C SER A 173 0.26 1.02 -17.45
N LEU A 174 1.39 1.48 -16.89
CA LEU A 174 1.64 2.91 -16.71
C LEU A 174 1.61 3.66 -18.05
N VAL A 175 2.31 3.16 -19.07
CA VAL A 175 2.34 3.77 -20.41
C VAL A 175 0.93 3.81 -21.04
N GLN A 176 0.16 2.73 -20.88
CA GLN A 176 -1.17 2.63 -21.49
C GLN A 176 -2.23 3.50 -20.80
N ILE A 177 -2.21 3.56 -19.47
CA ILE A 177 -3.29 4.11 -18.65
C ILE A 177 -2.90 5.47 -18.02
N ALA A 178 -1.62 5.79 -17.92
CA ALA A 178 -1.13 7.07 -17.40
C ALA A 178 0.00 7.63 -18.29
N PRO A 179 -0.30 8.04 -19.54
CA PRO A 179 0.71 8.34 -20.55
C PRO A 179 1.67 9.47 -20.16
N ASP A 180 1.22 10.44 -19.35
CA ASP A 180 2.05 11.55 -18.90
C ASP A 180 2.94 11.20 -17.68
N LYS A 181 2.80 9.99 -17.12
CA LYS A 181 3.62 9.52 -16.00
C LYS A 181 4.68 8.53 -16.49
N LYS A 182 5.95 8.90 -16.30
CA LYS A 182 7.08 8.01 -16.57
C LYS A 182 7.62 7.39 -15.28
N PRO A 183 8.21 6.18 -15.32
CA PRO A 183 8.77 5.53 -14.14
C PRO A 183 9.78 6.40 -13.38
N GLU A 184 10.66 7.10 -14.09
CA GLU A 184 11.71 7.94 -13.51
C GLU A 184 11.12 9.12 -12.75
N ALA A 185 10.03 9.68 -13.27
CA ALA A 185 9.27 10.77 -12.67
C ALA A 185 8.60 10.36 -11.33
N ILE A 186 8.43 9.05 -11.09
CA ILE A 186 7.87 8.50 -9.86
C ILE A 186 8.99 8.07 -8.91
N PHE A 187 9.89 7.20 -9.38
CA PHE A 187 10.92 6.59 -8.54
C PHE A 187 12.08 7.54 -8.21
N GLY A 188 12.32 8.57 -9.02
CA GLY A 188 13.28 9.64 -8.73
C GLY A 188 12.97 10.35 -7.40
N PRO A 189 11.79 10.98 -7.27
CA PRO A 189 11.34 11.57 -6.01
C PRO A 189 11.36 10.60 -4.83
N MET A 190 10.91 9.35 -4.99
CA MET A 190 10.94 8.37 -3.90
C MET A 190 12.36 8.05 -3.41
N ARG A 191 13.34 7.97 -4.33
CA ARG A 191 14.76 7.81 -3.98
C ARG A 191 15.30 9.01 -3.24
N ALA A 192 14.98 10.22 -3.71
CA ALA A 192 15.39 11.45 -3.03
C ALA A 192 14.86 11.48 -1.59
N LEU A 193 13.58 11.18 -1.38
CA LEU A 193 12.97 11.08 -0.05
C LEU A 193 13.63 9.99 0.82
N ALA A 194 14.01 8.86 0.23
CA ALA A 194 14.63 7.77 0.97
C ALA A 194 16.02 8.17 1.49
N ARG A 195 16.86 8.70 0.59
CA ARG A 195 18.19 9.26 0.93
C ARG A 195 18.09 10.34 1.98
N ALA A 196 17.11 11.23 1.81
CA ALA A 196 16.92 12.35 2.70
C ALA A 196 16.37 11.97 4.07
N SER A 197 15.78 10.77 4.22
CA SER A 197 15.45 10.16 5.52
C SER A 197 16.62 9.35 6.13
N GLY A 198 17.83 9.58 5.62
CA GLY A 198 19.06 8.91 6.01
C GLY A 198 19.19 7.47 5.54
N PHE A 199 18.30 6.99 4.66
CA PHE A 199 18.34 5.63 4.13
C PHE A 199 18.95 5.58 2.73
N GLU A 200 20.08 4.89 2.60
CA GLU A 200 20.68 4.55 1.32
C GLU A 200 20.63 3.04 1.09
N SER A 201 19.93 2.62 0.05
CA SER A 201 19.80 1.20 -0.27
C SER A 201 21.08 0.68 -0.93
N ARG A 202 21.70 -0.35 -0.34
CA ARG A 202 22.80 -1.10 -0.99
C ARG A 202 22.35 -1.75 -2.30
N LEU A 203 21.09 -2.19 -2.38
CA LEU A 203 20.48 -2.75 -3.61
C LEU A 203 20.37 -1.72 -4.74
N LEU A 204 20.44 -0.42 -4.43
CA LEU A 204 20.47 0.66 -5.42
C LEU A 204 21.89 1.22 -5.63
N ALA A 205 22.86 0.84 -4.80
CA ALA A 205 24.25 1.30 -4.87
C ALA A 205 25.10 0.49 -5.86
N GLU A 206 24.64 -0.69 -6.30
CA GLU A 206 25.34 -1.54 -7.28
C GLU A 206 25.26 -1.05 -8.74
N HIS A 207 24.91 0.22 -8.95
CA HIS A 207 25.27 0.94 -10.18
C HIS A 207 26.28 2.04 -9.84
N PRO A 208 27.58 1.71 -9.80
CA PRO A 208 28.62 2.73 -9.80
C PRO A 208 28.40 3.62 -11.02
N GLN A 209 28.45 4.92 -10.77
CA GLN A 209 28.44 5.94 -11.79
C GLN A 209 29.43 5.60 -12.90
N ALA A 210 28.99 5.77 -14.15
CA ALA A 210 29.88 5.91 -15.28
C ALA A 210 30.66 7.23 -15.12
N GLU A 211 31.64 7.26 -14.22
CA GLU A 211 32.65 8.30 -14.18
C GLU A 211 33.85 7.88 -15.03
N ASN A 212 34.24 8.79 -15.93
CA ASN A 212 35.52 8.85 -16.61
C ASN A 212 35.94 7.67 -17.51
N ARG A 213 35.21 7.46 -18.62
CA ARG A 213 35.88 7.01 -19.86
C ARG A 213 36.05 8.22 -20.77
N LYS A 214 37.29 8.71 -20.89
CA LYS A 214 37.71 9.76 -21.82
C LYS A 214 37.04 9.54 -23.18
N LEU A 215 36.34 10.56 -23.69
CA LEU A 215 35.85 10.59 -25.07
C LEU A 215 37.04 10.42 -26.02
N PRO A 216 37.04 9.46 -26.96
CA PRO A 216 37.93 9.53 -28.10
C PRO A 216 37.43 10.62 -29.05
N ASP A 217 38.39 11.43 -29.47
CA ASP A 217 38.28 12.53 -30.44
C ASP A 217 37.57 12.08 -31.73
N MET A 218 36.46 12.74 -32.06
CA MET A 218 35.72 12.51 -33.31
C MET A 218 35.99 13.64 -34.29
N THR A 219 37.05 13.49 -35.08
CA THR A 219 37.17 14.15 -36.39
C THR A 219 36.55 13.25 -37.46
N PRO A 220 35.64 13.74 -38.31
CA PRO A 220 34.96 12.91 -39.30
C PRO A 220 35.85 12.72 -40.54
N ARG A 221 36.18 11.47 -40.88
CA ARG A 221 36.65 11.11 -42.22
C ARG A 221 35.47 10.59 -43.03
N LEU A 222 35.09 11.33 -44.07
CA LEU A 222 34.23 10.83 -45.14
C LEU A 222 34.95 9.70 -45.89
N ALA A 223 34.24 8.59 -46.10
CA ALA A 223 34.51 7.69 -47.21
C ALA A 223 33.18 7.21 -47.80
N SER A 224 33.12 7.31 -49.11
CA SER A 224 32.00 7.14 -50.03
C SER A 224 31.65 5.67 -50.33
N GLY A 225 30.36 5.43 -50.57
CA GLY A 225 29.89 4.46 -51.57
C GLY A 225 29.41 3.10 -51.04
N GLN A 226 28.10 2.84 -51.10
CA GLN A 226 27.45 2.07 -52.18
C GLN A 226 25.99 1.75 -51.83
N VAL A 227 25.15 1.83 -52.86
CA VAL A 227 23.69 1.66 -52.86
C VAL A 227 23.36 0.18 -53.04
N GLY A 228 22.38 -0.34 -52.28
CA GLY A 228 21.86 -1.70 -52.45
C GLY A 228 20.51 -1.95 -51.77
N HIS A 229 19.45 -1.91 -52.58
CA HIS A 229 18.15 -2.60 -52.53
C HIS A 229 17.26 -2.64 -51.26
N ILE A 230 16.04 -2.13 -51.45
CA ILE A 230 14.85 -2.25 -50.59
C ILE A 230 13.99 -3.44 -51.04
N ALA A 231 13.69 -4.38 -50.16
CA ALA A 231 12.43 -5.15 -50.13
C ALA A 231 12.37 -6.03 -48.85
N GLY A 232 11.40 -5.78 -47.96
CA GLY A 232 11.13 -6.64 -46.81
C GLY A 232 10.10 -6.02 -45.86
N ALA A 233 8.97 -6.72 -45.67
CA ALA A 233 7.81 -6.33 -44.86
C ALA A 233 8.14 -5.94 -43.40
N PRO A 234 7.29 -5.13 -42.72
CA PRO A 234 7.59 -4.64 -41.37
C PRO A 234 7.49 -5.77 -40.34
N THR A 235 8.63 -6.24 -39.86
CA THR A 235 8.76 -6.95 -38.59
C THR A 235 8.46 -5.99 -37.43
N PRO A 236 7.67 -6.38 -36.41
CA PRO A 236 7.40 -5.53 -35.27
C PRO A 236 8.68 -5.25 -34.48
N PRO A 237 8.89 -4.03 -33.95
CA PRO A 237 10.13 -3.68 -33.27
C PRO A 237 10.29 -4.53 -32.02
N THR A 238 11.25 -5.46 -32.08
CA THR A 238 11.64 -6.33 -30.98
C THR A 238 12.76 -5.66 -30.18
N GLU A 239 12.48 -4.49 -29.61
CA GLU A 239 13.36 -3.88 -28.61
C GLU A 239 12.48 -3.15 -27.57
N ILE A 240 12.05 -3.90 -26.57
CA ILE A 240 11.50 -3.32 -25.35
C ILE A 240 12.64 -2.56 -24.70
N ALA A 241 12.60 -1.23 -24.81
CA ALA A 241 13.48 -0.32 -24.08
C ALA A 241 13.59 -0.78 -22.62
N ARG A 242 14.84 -0.92 -22.13
CA ARG A 242 15.15 -1.31 -20.75
C ARG A 242 14.27 -0.51 -19.78
N SER A 243 13.30 -1.19 -19.18
CA SER A 243 12.30 -0.59 -18.30
C SER A 243 12.96 -0.03 -17.04
N ASN A 244 12.83 1.26 -16.80
CA ASN A 244 13.28 1.93 -15.56
C ASN A 244 12.33 1.70 -14.36
N TYR A 245 11.33 0.82 -14.47
CA TYR A 245 10.68 0.27 -13.27
C TYR A 245 11.70 -0.55 -12.48
N PRO A 246 11.60 -0.56 -11.14
CA PRO A 246 12.31 -1.55 -10.35
C PRO A 246 11.90 -2.92 -10.86
N ASN A 247 12.84 -3.63 -11.50
CA ASN A 247 12.62 -5.02 -11.82
C ASN A 247 12.34 -5.74 -10.50
N PRO A 248 11.34 -6.65 -10.45
CA PRO A 248 11.29 -7.57 -9.33
C PRO A 248 12.66 -8.26 -9.27
N PRO A 249 13.26 -8.40 -8.07
CA PRO A 249 14.49 -9.15 -7.96
C PRO A 249 14.27 -10.51 -8.64
N SER A 250 15.22 -10.92 -9.49
CA SER A 250 15.24 -12.31 -9.97
C SER A 250 15.07 -13.22 -8.75
N PRO A 251 14.26 -14.29 -8.83
CA PRO A 251 14.03 -15.14 -7.67
C PRO A 251 15.41 -15.53 -7.13
N PRO A 252 15.70 -15.27 -5.84
CA PRO A 252 16.98 -15.66 -5.28
C PRO A 252 17.12 -17.16 -5.56
N GLY A 253 18.17 -17.54 -6.29
CA GLY A 253 18.47 -18.94 -6.53
C GLY A 253 18.42 -19.64 -5.18
N ARG A 254 17.53 -20.63 -5.03
CA ARG A 254 17.10 -21.29 -3.77
C ARG A 254 18.08 -21.11 -2.60
N ASP A 255 18.06 -19.93 -1.98
CA ASP A 255 18.89 -19.70 -0.82
C ASP A 255 18.08 -20.20 0.35
N ARG A 256 18.39 -21.42 0.78
CA ARG A 256 17.82 -22.07 1.97
C ARG A 256 18.41 -21.42 3.22
N SER A 257 18.42 -20.09 3.31
CA SER A 257 18.77 -19.41 4.55
C SER A 257 17.59 -19.50 5.54
N PRO A 258 17.88 -19.82 6.82
CA PRO A 258 16.83 -20.10 7.80
C PRO A 258 16.13 -18.81 8.19
N LEU A 259 14.83 -18.72 7.84
CA LEU A 259 13.84 -17.79 8.38
C LEU A 259 14.15 -16.29 8.15
N SER A 260 13.51 -15.72 7.13
CA SER A 260 13.66 -14.30 6.78
C SER A 260 13.07 -13.35 7.81
N LEU A 261 13.82 -12.31 8.16
CA LEU A 261 13.34 -11.17 8.96
C LEU A 261 12.13 -10.52 8.29
N SER A 262 11.18 -10.06 9.11
CA SER A 262 10.09 -9.21 8.64
C SER A 262 10.62 -7.86 8.13
N VAL A 263 9.87 -7.20 7.24
CA VAL A 263 10.24 -5.86 6.76
C VAL A 263 10.44 -4.91 7.94
N MET A 264 9.61 -4.98 8.98
CA MET A 264 9.73 -4.11 10.15
C MET A 264 11.03 -4.36 10.93
N GLU A 265 11.41 -5.62 11.12
CA GLU A 265 12.69 -5.97 11.78
C GLU A 265 13.89 -5.59 10.93
N ALA A 266 13.82 -5.87 9.62
CA ALA A 266 14.85 -5.47 8.67
C ALA A 266 15.05 -3.95 8.70
N ARG A 267 13.95 -3.18 8.75
CA ARG A 267 14.00 -1.71 8.87
C ARG A 267 14.63 -1.22 10.16
N LYS A 268 14.31 -1.84 11.30
CA LYS A 268 14.87 -1.46 12.60
C LYS A 268 16.39 -1.65 12.66
N LYS A 269 16.93 -2.62 11.92
CA LYS A 269 18.37 -2.92 11.86
C LYS A 269 19.14 -2.12 10.79
N ARG A 270 18.48 -1.25 10.01
CA ARG A 270 19.15 -0.46 8.96
C ARG A 270 20.04 0.60 9.56
N LEU A 271 21.22 0.78 8.95
CA LEU A 271 22.04 1.97 9.15
C LEU A 271 21.27 3.18 8.62
N ARG A 272 21.20 4.24 9.42
CA ARG A 272 20.64 5.54 9.04
C ARG A 272 21.65 6.62 9.35
N ASN A 273 21.75 7.62 8.48
CA ASN A 273 22.43 8.85 8.83
C ASN A 273 21.53 9.66 9.79
N PRO A 274 21.91 9.83 11.07
CA PRO A 274 21.10 10.57 12.06
C PRO A 274 20.97 12.06 11.75
N GLU A 275 21.88 12.64 10.95
CA GLU A 275 21.85 14.05 10.56
C GLU A 275 20.91 14.33 9.38
N ALA A 276 20.46 13.28 8.69
CA ALA A 276 19.59 13.34 7.53
C ALA A 276 18.15 12.99 7.90
N ASP A 277 17.57 13.60 8.93
CA ASP A 277 16.16 13.36 9.27
C ASP A 277 15.27 14.47 8.71
N ILE A 278 14.80 14.28 7.47
CA ILE A 278 13.65 15.02 6.96
C ILE A 278 12.47 14.06 6.82
N ILE A 279 11.26 14.54 7.11
CA ILE A 279 10.01 13.76 7.11
C ILE A 279 9.96 12.73 8.24
N PRO A 280 9.70 13.14 9.49
CA PRO A 280 9.75 12.26 10.66
C PRO A 280 8.80 11.05 10.57
N ALA A 281 7.64 11.20 9.92
CA ALA A 281 6.69 10.11 9.74
C ALA A 281 7.04 9.20 8.53
N GLY A 282 8.07 9.54 7.75
CA GLY A 282 8.59 8.85 6.57
C GLY A 282 7.69 8.93 5.32
N GLN A 283 8.13 8.33 4.22
CA GLN A 283 7.40 8.36 2.96
C GLN A 283 6.37 7.23 2.78
N THR A 284 5.35 7.44 1.97
CA THR A 284 4.31 6.45 1.62
C THR A 284 4.00 6.47 0.12
N THR A 285 3.28 5.46 -0.36
CA THR A 285 2.86 5.38 -1.76
C THR A 285 1.52 4.67 -1.91
N GLN A 286 0.95 4.71 -3.11
CA GLN A 286 -0.36 4.17 -3.44
C GLN A 286 -0.31 3.37 -4.74
N LEU A 287 -1.07 2.27 -4.78
CA LEU A 287 -1.38 1.44 -5.94
C LEU A 287 -2.90 1.33 -6.10
N VAL A 288 -3.36 1.41 -7.35
CA VAL A 288 -4.75 1.24 -7.76
C VAL A 288 -4.97 -0.20 -8.18
N ILE A 289 -5.90 -0.88 -7.53
CA ILE A 289 -6.14 -2.32 -7.65
C ILE A 289 -7.32 -2.58 -8.56
N GLY A 290 -7.07 -3.31 -9.65
CA GLY A 290 -8.09 -3.67 -10.62
C GLY A 290 -8.31 -2.64 -11.73
N ALA A 291 -7.45 -1.62 -11.86
CA ALA A 291 -7.39 -0.77 -13.05
C ALA A 291 -6.57 -1.42 -14.18
N SER A 292 -5.79 -2.46 -13.88
CA SER A 292 -4.83 -3.09 -14.79
C SER A 292 -4.73 -4.59 -14.52
N PRO A 293 -4.24 -5.41 -15.49
CA PRO A 293 -4.38 -6.87 -15.47
C PRO A 293 -3.32 -7.60 -14.63
N GLU A 294 -2.46 -6.89 -13.91
CA GLU A 294 -1.37 -7.52 -13.16
C GLU A 294 -1.86 -8.44 -12.05
N SER A 295 -1.10 -9.51 -11.86
CA SER A 295 -1.32 -10.48 -10.81
C SER A 295 -1.05 -9.91 -9.42
N ASP A 296 -1.64 -10.53 -8.39
CA ASP A 296 -1.36 -10.16 -7.01
C ASP A 296 0.11 -10.46 -6.65
N ALA A 297 0.72 -11.48 -7.25
CA ALA A 297 2.14 -11.77 -7.10
C ALA A 297 3.02 -10.60 -7.56
N THR A 298 2.70 -10.01 -8.72
CA THR A 298 3.39 -8.82 -9.23
C THR A 298 3.24 -7.62 -8.30
N ILE A 299 2.02 -7.40 -7.80
CA ILE A 299 1.71 -6.28 -6.88
C ILE A 299 2.46 -6.45 -5.56
N LEU A 300 2.44 -7.64 -4.95
CA LEU A 300 3.13 -7.91 -3.69
C LEU A 300 4.65 -7.87 -3.85
N ALA A 301 5.19 -8.34 -4.98
CA ALA A 301 6.62 -8.24 -5.26
C ALA A 301 7.08 -6.77 -5.39
N LEU A 302 6.29 -5.94 -6.09
CA LEU A 302 6.54 -4.50 -6.13
C LEU A 302 6.46 -3.90 -4.73
N ALA A 303 5.42 -4.20 -3.96
CA ALA A 303 5.26 -3.69 -2.60
C ALA A 303 6.46 -4.04 -1.72
N GLU A 304 6.88 -5.31 -1.69
CA GLU A 304 8.07 -5.75 -0.95
C GLU A 304 9.31 -4.94 -1.37
N ASN A 305 9.54 -4.74 -2.68
CA ASN A 305 10.66 -3.94 -3.17
C ASN A 305 10.56 -2.48 -2.70
N LEU A 306 9.38 -1.86 -2.71
CA LEU A 306 9.19 -0.49 -2.22
C LEU A 306 9.57 -0.35 -0.74
N TYR A 307 9.23 -1.33 0.09
CA TYR A 307 9.65 -1.34 1.49
C TYR A 307 11.17 -1.54 1.66
N LEU A 308 11.77 -2.39 0.82
CA LEU A 308 13.17 -2.76 0.92
C LEU A 308 14.12 -1.73 0.33
N ALA A 309 13.84 -1.21 -0.87
CA ALA A 309 14.72 -0.34 -1.63
C ALA A 309 14.37 1.16 -1.53
N PHE A 310 13.12 1.52 -1.24
CA PHE A 310 12.67 2.92 -1.19
C PHE A 310 12.29 3.39 0.22
N ASP A 311 12.45 2.52 1.23
CA ASP A 311 12.12 2.82 2.63
C ASP A 311 10.70 3.33 2.87
N VAL A 312 9.74 2.98 2.01
CA VAL A 312 8.34 3.40 2.20
C VAL A 312 7.78 2.81 3.49
N ARG A 313 7.14 3.63 4.33
CA ARG A 313 6.57 3.19 5.61
C ARG A 313 5.30 2.37 5.42
N ARG A 314 4.57 2.64 4.32
CA ARG A 314 3.30 2.00 3.97
C ARG A 314 3.04 2.14 2.47
N VAL A 315 2.55 1.05 1.88
CA VAL A 315 1.89 1.01 0.58
C VAL A 315 0.39 0.99 0.83
N TYR A 316 -0.34 1.89 0.17
CA TYR A 316 -1.80 1.92 0.18
C TYR A 316 -2.32 1.23 -1.07
N TYR A 317 -3.25 0.29 -0.90
CA TYR A 317 -3.99 -0.34 -1.97
C TYR A 317 -5.37 0.33 -2.03
N SER A 318 -5.77 0.80 -3.20
CA SER A 318 -7.07 1.43 -3.43
C SER A 318 -7.79 0.70 -4.55
N ALA A 319 -8.96 0.15 -4.28
CA ALA A 319 -9.79 -0.46 -5.30
C ALA A 319 -10.11 0.56 -6.39
N PHE A 320 -9.94 0.15 -7.64
CA PHE A 320 -10.30 0.95 -8.79
C PHE A 320 -11.80 1.27 -8.77
N ILE A 321 -12.12 2.56 -8.90
CA ILE A 321 -13.49 3.05 -9.00
C ILE A 321 -13.73 3.45 -10.46
N PRO A 322 -14.63 2.77 -11.19
CA PRO A 322 -14.93 3.13 -12.57
C PRO A 322 -15.63 4.49 -12.59
N THR A 323 -14.98 5.48 -13.21
CA THR A 323 -15.50 6.86 -13.32
C THR A 323 -15.84 7.25 -14.77
N GLY A 324 -15.72 6.31 -15.70
CA GLY A 324 -16.02 6.50 -17.12
C GLY A 324 -15.91 5.20 -17.92
N ASN A 325 -16.06 5.32 -19.24
CA ASN A 325 -16.15 4.20 -20.17
C ASN A 325 -14.95 4.09 -21.12
N ASP A 326 -13.77 4.58 -20.70
CA ASP A 326 -12.57 4.52 -21.54
C ASP A 326 -12.19 3.04 -21.80
N PRO A 327 -12.04 2.62 -23.07
CA PRO A 327 -11.85 1.21 -23.42
C PRO A 327 -10.51 0.63 -22.95
N ARG A 328 -9.56 1.48 -22.52
CA ARG A 328 -8.29 1.02 -21.93
C ARG A 328 -8.42 0.53 -20.50
N LEU A 329 -9.53 0.81 -19.84
CA LEU A 329 -9.81 0.36 -18.47
C LEU A 329 -10.69 -0.88 -18.48
N PRO A 330 -10.54 -1.77 -17.48
CA PRO A 330 -11.42 -2.92 -17.35
C PRO A 330 -12.85 -2.46 -17.01
N VAL A 331 -13.82 -3.13 -17.64
CA VAL A 331 -15.24 -2.94 -17.31
C VAL A 331 -15.54 -3.74 -16.05
N VAL A 332 -15.46 -3.07 -14.90
CA VAL A 332 -15.81 -3.65 -13.60
C VAL A 332 -17.14 -3.07 -13.13
N GLY A 333 -18.10 -3.95 -12.78
CA GLY A 333 -19.41 -3.52 -12.27
C GLY A 333 -19.37 -2.95 -10.85
N LYS A 334 -18.37 -3.33 -10.04
CA LYS A 334 -18.13 -2.82 -8.68
C LYS A 334 -16.63 -2.72 -8.40
N PRO A 335 -16.19 -1.78 -7.55
CA PRO A 335 -14.80 -1.74 -7.09
C PRO A 335 -14.39 -3.06 -6.42
N PRO A 336 -13.19 -3.61 -6.71
CA PRO A 336 -12.74 -4.90 -6.21
C PRO A 336 -12.27 -4.84 -4.75
N LEU A 337 -13.17 -4.46 -3.82
CA LEU A 337 -12.86 -4.26 -2.40
C LEU A 337 -12.35 -5.53 -1.71
N ALA A 338 -12.82 -6.71 -2.12
CA ALA A 338 -12.32 -7.98 -1.58
C ALA A 338 -10.83 -8.20 -1.92
N ARG A 339 -10.44 -7.89 -3.17
CA ARG A 339 -9.04 -7.98 -3.62
C ARG A 339 -8.16 -6.97 -2.91
N GLU A 340 -8.63 -5.74 -2.74
CA GLU A 340 -7.97 -4.70 -1.93
C GLU A 340 -7.69 -5.21 -0.50
N HIS A 341 -8.72 -5.74 0.17
CA HIS A 341 -8.60 -6.26 1.53
C HIS A 341 -7.61 -7.44 1.61
N ARG A 342 -7.62 -8.35 0.63
CA ARG A 342 -6.66 -9.47 0.56
C ARG A 342 -5.22 -9.00 0.39
N LEU A 343 -4.98 -7.98 -0.42
CA LEU A 343 -3.65 -7.38 -0.58
C LEU A 343 -3.16 -6.75 0.72
N TYR A 344 -4.02 -6.05 1.47
CA TYR A 344 -3.65 -5.55 2.81
C TYR A 344 -3.32 -6.67 3.79
N GLN A 345 -4.06 -7.78 3.75
CA GLN A 345 -3.75 -8.95 4.60
C GLN A 345 -2.42 -9.59 4.22
N ALA A 346 -2.11 -9.73 2.93
CA ALA A 346 -0.84 -10.26 2.46
C ALA A 346 0.34 -9.31 2.76
N ASP A 347 0.14 -8.00 2.59
CA ASP A 347 1.09 -6.94 2.99
C ASP A 347 1.48 -7.03 4.46
N TRP A 348 0.50 -7.30 5.31
CA TRP A 348 0.71 -7.48 6.74
C TRP A 348 1.62 -8.69 7.06
N LEU A 349 1.54 -9.77 6.28
CA LEU A 349 2.35 -10.97 6.49
C LEU A 349 3.84 -10.70 6.27
N PHE A 350 4.26 -10.10 5.17
CA PHE A 350 5.69 -9.83 5.00
C PHE A 350 6.18 -8.69 5.90
N ARG A 351 5.29 -7.76 6.32
CA ARG A 351 5.66 -6.67 7.22
C ARG A 351 5.92 -7.07 8.66
N PHE A 352 5.11 -7.98 9.19
CA PHE A 352 5.15 -8.32 10.61
C PHE A 352 5.39 -9.81 10.89
N TYR A 353 5.21 -10.69 9.90
CA TYR A 353 5.34 -12.14 10.07
C TYR A 353 6.58 -12.74 9.40
N GLY A 354 7.35 -11.95 8.65
CA GLY A 354 8.56 -12.45 7.97
C GLY A 354 8.31 -13.25 6.71
N PHE A 355 7.10 -13.21 6.15
CA PHE A 355 6.81 -13.80 4.84
C PHE A 355 7.55 -13.08 3.72
N LYS A 356 7.78 -13.79 2.60
CA LYS A 356 8.23 -13.19 1.33
C LYS A 356 7.12 -13.11 0.31
N ALA A 357 7.17 -12.15 -0.61
CA ALA A 357 6.12 -12.02 -1.63
C ALA A 357 6.01 -13.30 -2.47
N ASN A 358 7.16 -13.85 -2.89
CA ASN A 358 7.26 -15.11 -3.65
C ASN A 358 6.95 -16.38 -2.82
N GLU A 359 6.91 -16.25 -1.49
CA GLU A 359 6.47 -17.32 -0.60
C GLU A 359 4.95 -17.30 -0.48
N ILE A 360 4.34 -16.11 -0.39
CA ILE A 360 2.88 -15.96 -0.33
C ILE A 360 2.25 -16.35 -1.67
N LEU A 361 2.81 -15.96 -2.81
CA LEU A 361 2.30 -16.31 -4.13
C LEU A 361 3.44 -16.82 -5.02
N ASP A 362 3.20 -17.92 -5.71
CA ASP A 362 4.15 -18.57 -6.61
C ASP A 362 3.66 -18.48 -8.07
N PRO A 363 4.49 -18.79 -9.08
CA PRO A 363 4.08 -18.73 -10.49
C PRO A 363 2.87 -19.62 -10.84
N ALA A 364 2.61 -20.70 -10.09
CA ALA A 364 1.45 -21.54 -10.29
C ALA A 364 0.19 -20.98 -9.60
N HIS A 365 0.35 -20.16 -8.56
CA HIS A 365 -0.71 -19.50 -7.81
C HIS A 365 -0.47 -17.98 -7.71
N PRO A 366 -0.60 -17.23 -8.82
CA PRO A 366 -0.23 -15.82 -8.87
C PRO A 366 -1.29 -14.86 -8.32
N PHE A 367 -2.49 -15.36 -7.96
CA PHE A 367 -3.61 -14.57 -7.44
C PHE A 367 -3.98 -14.98 -6.02
N LEU A 368 -4.40 -14.00 -5.21
CA LEU A 368 -4.91 -14.27 -3.86
C LEU A 368 -6.30 -14.88 -3.92
N ASP A 369 -6.59 -15.71 -2.93
CA ASP A 369 -7.92 -16.28 -2.77
C ASP A 369 -8.90 -15.24 -2.22
N MET A 370 -10.04 -15.06 -2.88
CA MET A 370 -11.06 -14.10 -2.43
C MET A 370 -11.83 -14.62 -1.21
N SER A 371 -11.94 -15.94 -1.05
CA SER A 371 -12.75 -16.60 -0.02
C SER A 371 -11.96 -16.99 1.24
N LEU A 372 -10.63 -17.02 1.14
CA LEU A 372 -9.72 -17.49 2.19
C LEU A 372 -8.62 -16.47 2.48
N ASP A 373 -8.26 -16.29 3.75
CA ASP A 373 -7.18 -15.38 4.11
C ASP A 373 -5.81 -15.87 3.57
N PRO A 374 -4.88 -14.95 3.22
CA PRO A 374 -3.61 -15.31 2.58
C PRO A 374 -2.74 -16.28 3.38
N LYS A 375 -2.80 -16.22 4.71
CA LYS A 375 -1.99 -17.07 5.59
C LYS A 375 -2.53 -18.49 5.63
N SER A 376 -3.85 -18.65 5.72
CA SER A 376 -4.51 -19.95 5.62
C SER A 376 -4.35 -20.55 4.23
N SER A 377 -4.50 -19.75 3.16
CA SER A 377 -4.29 -20.21 1.78
C SER A 377 -2.85 -20.69 1.54
N TRP A 378 -1.87 -19.97 2.07
CA TRP A 378 -0.47 -20.41 2.06
C TRP A 378 -0.25 -21.71 2.85
N ALA A 379 -0.86 -21.83 4.03
CA ALA A 379 -0.70 -23.02 4.86
C ALA A 379 -1.24 -24.28 4.18
N LEU A 380 -2.37 -24.18 3.46
CA LEU A 380 -2.94 -25.28 2.68
C LEU A 380 -2.04 -25.74 1.54
N ARG A 381 -1.29 -24.82 0.91
CA ARG A 381 -0.30 -25.16 -0.13
C ARG A 381 1.01 -25.72 0.42
N ASN A 382 1.25 -25.59 1.73
CA ASN A 382 2.48 -26.03 2.38
C ASN A 382 2.20 -27.01 3.54
N PRO A 383 1.51 -28.14 3.29
CA PRO A 383 1.08 -29.05 4.35
C PRO A 383 2.26 -29.68 5.10
N GLY A 384 3.43 -29.85 4.43
CA GLY A 384 4.62 -30.46 5.04
C GLY A 384 5.24 -29.69 6.21
N ILE A 385 4.79 -28.47 6.48
CA ILE A 385 5.21 -27.67 7.66
C ILE A 385 4.38 -28.04 8.90
N PHE A 386 3.18 -28.62 8.69
CA PHE A 386 2.20 -28.84 9.73
C PHE A 386 2.05 -30.33 10.06
N PRO A 387 1.69 -30.67 11.31
CA PRO A 387 1.40 -29.76 12.42
C PRO A 387 2.66 -29.26 13.14
N VAL A 388 2.55 -28.08 13.75
CA VAL A 388 3.63 -27.43 14.51
C VAL A 388 3.47 -27.68 16.01
N GLU A 389 4.50 -28.18 16.68
CA GLU A 389 4.47 -28.39 18.13
C GLU A 389 4.64 -27.07 18.91
N ILE A 390 3.62 -26.71 19.67
CA ILE A 390 3.53 -25.41 20.35
C ILE A 390 4.46 -25.28 21.54
N ASN A 391 5.01 -26.36 22.10
CA ASN A 391 5.98 -26.24 23.20
C ASN A 391 7.43 -26.09 22.72
N THR A 392 7.76 -26.50 21.50
CA THR A 392 9.15 -26.56 21.02
C THR A 392 9.44 -25.66 19.81
N ALA A 393 8.44 -25.39 18.95
CA ALA A 393 8.68 -24.67 17.70
C ALA A 393 9.20 -23.24 17.88
N ASP A 394 10.14 -22.83 17.04
CA ASP A 394 10.71 -21.48 17.09
C ASP A 394 9.68 -20.38 16.81
N TYR A 395 9.98 -19.15 17.24
CA TYR A 395 9.12 -17.98 17.06
C TYR A 395 8.66 -17.79 15.60
N ASN A 396 9.57 -17.90 14.64
CA ASN A 396 9.24 -17.70 13.23
C ASN A 396 8.39 -18.85 12.66
N VAL A 397 8.54 -20.08 13.18
CA VAL A 397 7.70 -21.22 12.79
C VAL A 397 6.28 -21.03 13.34
N LEU A 398 6.14 -20.56 14.58
CA LEU A 398 4.83 -20.19 15.13
C LEU A 398 4.13 -19.12 14.31
N LEU A 399 4.87 -18.15 13.77
CA LEU A 399 4.33 -17.13 12.87
C LEU A 399 3.79 -17.70 11.55
N ARG A 400 4.10 -18.94 11.17
CA ARG A 400 3.52 -19.59 9.98
C ARG A 400 2.15 -20.19 10.24
N VAL A 401 1.84 -20.52 11.49
CA VAL A 401 0.57 -21.15 11.89
C VAL A 401 -0.62 -20.19 11.76
N PRO A 402 -1.66 -20.49 10.95
CA PRO A 402 -2.89 -19.70 10.90
C PRO A 402 -3.52 -19.53 12.29
N GLY A 403 -3.92 -18.30 12.63
CA GLY A 403 -4.48 -17.98 13.95
C GLY A 403 -3.46 -17.64 15.06
N ILE A 404 -2.15 -17.79 14.80
CA ILE A 404 -1.08 -17.27 15.67
C ILE A 404 -0.49 -16.01 15.02
N GLY A 405 -0.38 -14.91 15.78
CA GLY A 405 0.21 -13.65 15.34
C GLY A 405 1.42 -13.24 16.20
N PRO A 406 2.13 -12.14 15.89
CA PRO A 406 3.34 -11.73 16.61
C PRO A 406 3.15 -11.64 18.12
N LYS A 407 2.05 -11.04 18.58
CA LYS A 407 1.72 -10.93 20.01
C LYS A 407 1.52 -12.30 20.66
N SER A 408 0.72 -13.19 20.05
CA SER A 408 0.46 -14.51 20.61
C SER A 408 1.67 -15.44 20.50
N ALA A 409 2.46 -15.37 19.42
CA ALA A 409 3.74 -16.05 19.31
C ALA A 409 4.71 -15.62 20.42
N SER A 410 4.87 -14.31 20.68
CA SER A 410 5.73 -13.82 21.77
C SER A 410 5.24 -14.29 23.13
N ARG A 411 3.92 -14.28 23.37
CA ARG A 411 3.30 -14.78 24.61
C ARG A 411 3.51 -16.29 24.78
N ILE A 412 3.41 -17.08 23.72
CA ILE A 412 3.73 -18.53 23.73
C ILE A 412 5.18 -18.74 24.16
N ILE A 413 6.14 -18.07 23.51
CA ILE A 413 7.57 -18.19 23.85
C ILE A 413 7.84 -17.80 25.31
N ALA A 414 7.21 -16.72 25.79
CA ALA A 414 7.34 -16.31 27.19
C ALA A 414 6.74 -17.34 28.14
N ALA A 415 5.53 -17.83 27.86
CA ALA A 415 4.81 -18.75 28.74
C ALA A 415 5.48 -20.13 28.83
N ARG A 416 6.15 -20.60 27.77
CA ARG A 416 6.97 -21.84 27.79
C ARG A 416 8.06 -21.82 28.85
N ARG A 417 8.54 -20.64 29.27
CA ARG A 417 9.56 -20.51 30.32
C ARG A 417 9.00 -20.79 31.72
N CYS A 418 7.68 -20.63 31.90
CA CYS A 418 7.01 -20.84 33.18
C CYS A 418 6.46 -22.26 33.32
N GLY A 419 6.30 -23.00 32.23
CA GLY A 419 5.82 -24.37 32.24
C GLY A 419 5.40 -24.88 30.86
N THR A 420 5.04 -26.16 30.80
CA THR A 420 4.49 -26.77 29.58
C THR A 420 3.09 -26.24 29.31
N LEU A 421 2.86 -25.77 28.08
CA LEU A 421 1.58 -25.24 27.66
C LEU A 421 0.58 -26.37 27.41
N ARG A 422 -0.68 -26.13 27.82
CA ARG A 422 -1.83 -26.99 27.54
C ARG A 422 -2.74 -26.30 26.52
N ILE A 423 -3.58 -27.09 25.84
CA ILE A 423 -4.53 -26.58 24.82
C ILE A 423 -5.43 -25.49 25.40
N ALA A 424 -5.96 -25.71 26.61
CA ALA A 424 -6.80 -24.75 27.33
C ALA A 424 -6.14 -23.38 27.55
N SER A 425 -4.80 -23.32 27.63
CA SER A 425 -4.06 -22.08 27.86
C SER A 425 -3.91 -21.23 26.59
N LEU A 426 -4.03 -21.82 25.40
CA LEU A 426 -3.71 -21.12 24.14
C LEU A 426 -4.65 -19.97 23.80
N ALA A 427 -5.95 -20.13 24.08
CA ALA A 427 -6.93 -19.06 23.87
C ALA A 427 -6.61 -17.83 24.73
N ALA A 428 -6.23 -18.04 26.00
CA ALA A 428 -5.82 -16.97 26.92
C ALA A 428 -4.55 -16.24 26.47
N LEU A 429 -3.65 -16.92 25.73
CA LEU A 429 -2.47 -16.31 25.12
C LEU A 429 -2.81 -15.48 23.86
N GLY A 430 -4.07 -15.51 23.40
CA GLY A 430 -4.53 -14.80 22.22
C GLY A 430 -4.37 -15.58 20.91
N VAL A 431 -4.29 -16.91 20.99
CA VAL A 431 -4.32 -17.78 19.80
C VAL A 431 -5.76 -17.93 19.33
N VAL A 432 -5.99 -17.72 18.02
CA VAL A 432 -7.31 -17.93 17.41
C VAL A 432 -7.51 -19.43 17.14
N MET A 433 -8.02 -20.15 18.15
CA MET A 433 -8.14 -21.61 18.12
C MET A 433 -9.02 -22.14 16.99
N ARG A 434 -10.03 -21.39 16.54
CA ARG A 434 -10.89 -21.74 15.39
C ARG A 434 -10.06 -22.06 14.13
N ARG A 435 -8.92 -21.36 13.95
CA ARG A 435 -7.99 -21.58 12.83
C ARG A 435 -6.81 -22.45 13.25
N ALA A 436 -6.18 -22.14 14.38
CA ALA A 436 -4.92 -22.76 14.78
C ALA A 436 -5.02 -24.25 15.10
N ARG A 437 -6.18 -24.73 15.61
CA ARG A 437 -6.36 -26.12 16.07
C ARG A 437 -6.01 -27.20 15.04
N TRP A 438 -6.13 -26.87 13.76
CA TRP A 438 -5.86 -27.76 12.64
C TRP A 438 -4.38 -27.92 12.29
N PHE A 439 -3.56 -26.97 12.73
CA PHE A 439 -2.17 -26.81 12.30
C PHE A 439 -1.17 -27.06 13.43
N ILE A 440 -1.62 -27.42 14.63
CA ILE A 440 -0.79 -27.46 15.83
C ILE A 440 -0.93 -28.75 16.63
N THR A 441 0.17 -29.16 17.24
CA THR A 441 0.16 -30.13 18.34
C THR A 441 0.52 -29.45 19.66
N VAL A 442 0.03 -30.03 20.74
CA VAL A 442 0.41 -29.66 22.10
C VAL A 442 0.81 -30.93 22.83
N SER A 443 2.08 -31.05 23.18
CA SER A 443 2.65 -32.25 23.80
C SER A 443 2.40 -33.51 22.96
N GLY A 444 2.56 -33.40 21.64
CA GLY A 444 2.40 -34.51 20.69
C GLY A 444 0.95 -34.86 20.34
N LYS A 445 -0.05 -34.20 20.93
CA LYS A 445 -1.47 -34.40 20.61
C LYS A 445 -1.98 -33.30 19.68
N LEU A 446 -2.66 -33.68 18.59
CA LEU A 446 -3.28 -32.73 17.66
C LEU A 446 -4.41 -31.97 18.37
N ALA A 447 -4.36 -30.64 18.35
CA ALA A 447 -5.32 -29.81 19.08
C ALA A 447 -6.77 -29.97 18.58
N ALA A 448 -6.98 -30.30 17.30
CA ALA A 448 -8.31 -30.51 16.74
C ALA A 448 -9.10 -31.69 17.36
N LYS A 449 -8.40 -32.72 17.88
CA LYS A 449 -9.06 -33.93 18.43
C LYS A 449 -9.92 -33.66 19.67
N GLU A 450 -9.71 -32.55 20.37
CA GLU A 450 -10.51 -32.17 21.54
C GLU A 450 -11.80 -31.41 21.19
N PHE A 451 -12.00 -31.00 19.92
CA PHE A 451 -13.07 -30.05 19.55
C PHE A 451 -13.96 -30.47 18.37
N ASP A 452 -13.77 -31.65 17.77
CA ASP A 452 -14.49 -32.01 16.53
C ASP A 452 -14.73 -33.53 16.40
N GLU A 453 -16.00 -33.94 16.26
CA GLU A 453 -16.40 -35.34 16.01
C GLU A 453 -15.81 -35.89 14.70
N ILE A 454 -15.58 -35.03 13.71
CA ILE A 454 -14.94 -35.37 12.42
C ILE A 454 -13.49 -35.82 12.64
N SER A 455 -12.79 -35.23 13.62
CA SER A 455 -11.41 -35.61 13.99
C SER A 455 -11.37 -36.84 14.91
N MET A 456 -12.48 -37.22 15.55
CA MET A 456 -12.60 -38.45 16.34
C MET A 456 -12.67 -39.71 15.47
N ARG A 457 -12.99 -39.58 14.17
CA ARG A 457 -12.99 -40.69 13.19
C ARG A 457 -11.61 -41.00 12.59
N GLY A 458 -10.53 -40.36 13.05
CA GLY A 458 -9.16 -40.68 12.65
C GLY A 458 -8.65 -40.02 11.36
N TRP A 459 -9.43 -39.14 10.74
CA TRP A 459 -9.02 -38.42 9.53
C TRP A 459 -8.14 -37.23 9.92
N HIS A 460 -6.86 -37.27 9.53
CA HIS A 460 -6.02 -36.07 9.60
C HIS A 460 -6.50 -35.11 8.52
N LEU A 461 -7.28 -34.08 8.87
CA LEU A 461 -7.77 -33.07 7.90
C LEU A 461 -6.64 -32.36 7.12
N LEU A 462 -5.39 -32.44 7.60
CA LEU A 462 -4.20 -32.02 6.85
C LEU A 462 -3.92 -32.89 5.60
N GLU A 463 -4.40 -34.14 5.59
CA GLU A 463 -4.34 -35.06 4.44
C GLU A 463 -5.49 -34.81 3.44
N HIS A 464 -6.47 -33.99 3.80
CA HIS A 464 -7.60 -33.60 2.95
C HIS A 464 -7.74 -32.07 2.84
N PRO A 465 -6.87 -31.40 2.06
CA PRO A 465 -6.83 -29.94 1.92
C PRO A 465 -8.19 -29.32 1.55
N GLU A 466 -9.00 -30.02 0.74
CA GLU A 466 -10.32 -29.54 0.30
C GLU A 466 -11.33 -29.44 1.45
N LEU A 467 -11.30 -30.38 2.39
CA LEU A 467 -12.17 -30.34 3.57
C LEU A 467 -11.70 -29.27 4.55
N LEU A 468 -10.39 -29.18 4.76
CA LEU A 468 -9.80 -28.15 5.62
C LEU A 468 -10.06 -26.73 5.07
N ARG A 469 -10.02 -26.56 3.74
CA ARG A 469 -10.37 -25.31 3.07
C ARG A 469 -11.78 -24.84 3.44
N ARG A 470 -12.79 -25.72 3.40
CA ARG A 470 -14.19 -25.37 3.75
C ARG A 470 -14.31 -24.84 5.18
N VAL A 471 -13.59 -25.44 6.11
CA VAL A 471 -13.60 -25.01 7.53
C VAL A 471 -12.93 -23.65 7.73
N LEU A 472 -11.92 -23.34 6.92
CA LEU A 472 -11.12 -22.12 7.02
C LEU A 472 -11.69 -20.94 6.24
N LEU A 473 -12.72 -21.13 5.41
CA LEU A 473 -13.39 -20.06 4.68
C LEU A 473 -13.73 -18.89 5.59
N ASP A 474 -13.58 -17.68 5.08
CA ASP A 474 -14.02 -16.50 5.82
C ASP A 474 -15.52 -16.58 6.10
N PRO A 475 -16.01 -16.03 7.23
CA PRO A 475 -17.40 -16.19 7.65
C PRO A 475 -18.43 -15.83 6.56
N ALA A 476 -18.13 -14.84 5.72
CA ALA A 476 -19.00 -14.41 4.63
C ALA A 476 -19.18 -15.43 3.49
N PHE A 477 -18.34 -16.47 3.43
CA PHE A 477 -18.34 -17.49 2.36
C PHE A 477 -18.65 -18.90 2.89
N ARG A 478 -19.13 -19.03 4.14
CA ARG A 478 -19.55 -20.31 4.69
C ARG A 478 -21.01 -20.55 4.33
N ASP A 479 -21.30 -21.67 3.66
CA ASP A 479 -22.66 -22.19 3.52
C ASP A 479 -23.10 -22.78 4.87
N GLU A 480 -23.41 -21.92 5.84
CA GLU A 480 -24.17 -22.34 7.02
C GLU A 480 -25.67 -22.18 6.71
N PRO A 481 -26.53 -23.19 6.96
CA PRO A 481 -27.96 -22.95 7.03
C PRO A 481 -28.16 -21.90 8.13
N SER A 482 -28.76 -20.78 7.77
CA SER A 482 -28.96 -19.64 8.65
C SER A 482 -29.65 -20.06 9.94
N SER A 483 -28.90 -20.32 11.01
CA SER A 483 -29.38 -20.00 12.35
C SER A 483 -29.36 -18.48 12.40
N GLN A 484 -30.49 -17.88 12.03
CA GLN A 484 -30.74 -16.46 12.18
C GLN A 484 -30.36 -16.06 13.61
N LEU A 485 -29.24 -15.33 13.76
CA LEU A 485 -29.19 -14.31 14.79
C LEU A 485 -29.99 -13.14 14.21
N GLU A 486 -31.31 -13.22 14.39
CA GLU A 486 -32.18 -12.06 14.31
C GLU A 486 -31.61 -11.02 15.26
N PHE A 487 -30.99 -9.97 14.71
CA PHE A 487 -30.99 -8.69 15.39
C PHE A 487 -32.43 -8.19 15.31
N GLN A 488 -33.22 -8.46 16.34
CA GLN A 488 -34.48 -7.78 16.59
C GLN A 488 -34.17 -6.29 16.77
N TRP A 489 -34.33 -5.51 15.69
CA TRP A 489 -34.67 -4.11 15.83
C TRP A 489 -36.19 -4.06 15.97
N GLU A 490 -36.69 -4.44 17.14
CA GLU A 490 -38.07 -4.15 17.48
C GLU A 490 -38.24 -2.64 17.60
N THR A 491 -39.15 -2.17 16.78
CA THR A 491 -39.81 -0.88 16.75
C THR A 491 -40.40 -0.51 18.09
N ASP A 492 -40.15 0.71 18.54
CA ASP A 492 -41.17 1.67 19.01
C ASP A 492 -40.66 3.10 18.83
#